data_AF-S2XN39-F1
#
_entry.id   AF-S2XN39-F1
#
_cell.length_a   1.000
_cell.length_b   1.000
_cell.length_c   1.000
_cell.angle_alpha   90.00
_cell.angle_beta   90.00
_cell.angle_gamma   90.00
#
_symmetry.space_group_name_H-M   'P 1'
#
loop_
_entity.id
_entity.type
_entity.pdbx_description
1 polymer ?
#
loop_
_entity_poly.entity_id
_entity_poly.type
_entity_poly.pdbx_seq_one_letter_code
_entity_poly.pdbx_strand_id
1 'polypeptide(L)'
;MKKRNKAIPLFITFTVALLIALSLQTDKGTAFMKEIKDMFLPEKEVIQSIEGEDEETEVQLNKGKHSEYVIYVDETRYKLTHGEESDIITPVYPVPENYPEVTMDIMQVPDEKPEELVVKFGAELKKDFPELRDVVEVTEPVKGYELHGAAGNEANSKIVHAYVISNGKDGSFVITQYYFLEAAEGHGARFHHMLKTFEIVE
;
A
#
# COMPACT_ATOMS: atom_id res chain seq x y z
N MET A 1 -63.66 0.37 18.54
CA MET A 1 -62.64 -0.65 18.26
C MET A 1 -61.37 0.02 17.74
N LYS A 2 -60.23 -0.25 18.40
CA LYS A 2 -58.80 -0.11 18.01
C LYS A 2 -58.23 1.25 17.52
N LYS A 3 -57.49 1.90 18.44
CA LYS A 3 -56.34 2.80 18.20
C LYS A 3 -55.29 2.11 17.30
N ARG A 4 -54.63 2.86 16.41
CA ARG A 4 -53.26 2.55 15.93
C ARG A 4 -52.53 3.86 15.56
N ASN A 5 -51.71 4.32 16.49
CA ASN A 5 -50.69 5.35 16.23
C ASN A 5 -49.65 4.75 15.28
N LYS A 6 -49.34 5.44 14.18
CA LYS A 6 -48.20 5.09 13.31
C LYS A 6 -46.96 5.80 13.86
N ALA A 7 -46.23 5.12 14.73
CA ALA A 7 -44.87 5.50 15.08
C ALA A 7 -43.93 4.95 14.00
N ILE A 8 -43.08 5.83 13.48
CA ILE A 8 -42.01 5.55 12.51
C ILE A 8 -40.94 4.70 13.21
N PRO A 9 -40.56 3.52 12.69
CA PRO A 9 -39.37 2.84 13.19
C PRO A 9 -38.13 3.51 12.60
N LEU A 10 -37.41 4.23 13.45
CA LEU A 10 -36.05 4.71 13.24
C LEU A 10 -35.14 3.47 13.15
N PHE A 11 -34.70 3.12 11.94
CA PHE A 11 -33.63 2.13 11.77
C PHE A 11 -32.31 2.80 12.17
N ILE A 12 -31.92 2.58 13.42
CA ILE A 12 -30.55 2.81 13.87
C ILE A 12 -29.73 1.66 13.30
N THR A 13 -28.98 1.91 12.22
CA THR A 13 -27.98 0.97 11.73
C THR A 13 -26.87 0.83 12.76
N PHE A 14 -26.76 -0.38 13.29
CA PHE A 14 -25.81 -0.79 14.32
C PHE A 14 -24.38 -0.77 13.74
N THR A 15 -23.58 0.19 14.19
CA THR A 15 -22.12 0.14 14.40
C THR A 15 -21.32 -0.97 13.70
N VAL A 16 -20.58 -0.62 12.65
CA VAL A 16 -19.34 -1.34 12.28
C VAL A 16 -18.24 -0.91 13.25
N ALA A 17 -18.30 -1.43 14.48
CA ALA A 17 -17.29 -1.19 15.51
C ALA A 17 -16.84 -2.50 16.17
N LEU A 18 -16.78 -3.61 15.40
CA LEU A 18 -16.54 -4.94 15.94
C LEU A 18 -15.37 -5.72 15.32
N LEU A 19 -14.39 -5.05 14.69
CA LEU A 19 -13.16 -5.73 14.26
C LEU A 19 -11.86 -5.20 14.89
N ILE A 20 -11.92 -4.17 15.73
CA ILE A 20 -10.73 -3.62 16.40
C ILE A 20 -10.46 -4.29 17.77
N ALA A 21 -11.41 -5.07 18.31
CA ALA A 21 -11.34 -5.54 19.70
C ALA A 21 -10.41 -6.76 19.95
N LEU A 22 -9.90 -7.43 18.92
CA LEU A 22 -9.11 -8.66 19.11
C LEU A 22 -7.59 -8.45 19.13
N SER A 23 -7.06 -7.28 18.73
CA SER A 23 -5.62 -6.98 18.80
C SER A 23 -5.19 -6.33 20.13
N LEU A 24 -6.13 -6.00 21.02
CA LEU A 24 -5.87 -5.27 22.27
C LEU A 24 -5.42 -6.15 23.45
N GLN A 25 -5.25 -7.47 23.28
CA GLN A 25 -5.05 -8.39 24.41
C GLN A 25 -3.60 -8.83 24.66
N THR A 26 -2.60 -8.21 24.04
CA THR A 26 -1.20 -8.48 24.39
C THR A 26 -0.49 -7.21 24.84
N ASP A 27 0.25 -7.28 25.95
CA ASP A 27 0.99 -6.14 26.53
C ASP A 27 1.99 -5.50 25.54
N LYS A 28 2.45 -6.28 24.55
CA LYS A 28 3.30 -5.80 23.45
C LYS A 28 2.52 -4.95 22.44
N GLY A 29 1.29 -5.35 22.09
CA GLY A 29 0.45 -4.62 21.15
C GLY A 29 0.02 -3.25 21.66
N THR A 30 -0.23 -3.11 22.97
CA THR A 30 -0.58 -1.83 23.60
C THR A 30 0.62 -0.88 23.71
N ALA A 31 1.82 -1.38 24.01
CA ALA A 31 3.03 -0.57 24.06
C ALA A 31 3.42 -0.02 22.69
N PHE A 32 3.44 -0.88 21.67
CA PHE A 32 3.68 -0.49 20.28
C PHE A 32 2.64 0.55 19.80
N MET A 33 1.36 0.38 20.15
CA MET A 33 0.32 1.36 19.77
C MET A 33 0.54 2.74 20.35
N LYS A 34 1.12 2.80 21.55
CA LYS A 34 1.45 4.07 22.20
C LYS A 34 2.62 4.74 21.49
N GLU A 35 3.66 3.99 21.17
CA GLU A 35 4.82 4.49 20.43
C GLU A 35 4.45 5.05 19.06
N ILE A 36 3.63 4.32 18.29
CA ILE A 36 3.13 4.82 17.00
C ILE A 36 2.31 6.10 17.16
N LYS A 37 1.46 6.21 18.18
CA LYS A 37 0.67 7.43 18.43
C LYS A 37 1.51 8.62 18.89
N ASP A 38 2.63 8.36 19.56
CA ASP A 38 3.55 9.39 20.02
C ASP A 38 4.43 9.90 18.85
N MET A 39 4.68 9.07 17.83
CA MET A 39 5.54 9.40 16.68
C MET A 39 4.78 9.84 15.41
N PHE A 40 3.57 9.31 15.19
CA PHE A 40 2.83 9.49 13.94
C PHE A 40 1.44 10.04 14.21
N LEU A 41 1.03 11.03 13.41
CA LEU A 41 -0.34 11.53 13.44
C LEU A 41 -1.28 10.48 12.81
N PRO A 42 -2.45 10.19 13.41
CA PRO A 42 -3.40 9.23 12.82
C PRO A 42 -3.85 9.61 11.41
N GLU A 43 -3.90 10.90 11.11
CA GLU A 43 -4.22 11.48 9.82
C GLU A 43 -3.40 12.76 9.62
N LYS A 44 -3.12 13.12 8.37
CA LYS A 44 -2.48 14.40 8.03
C LYS A 44 -2.85 14.83 6.61
N GLU A 45 -2.79 16.12 6.36
CA GLU A 45 -2.83 16.65 4.99
C GLU A 45 -1.42 16.63 4.38
N VAL A 46 -1.34 16.23 3.11
CA VAL A 46 -0.13 16.26 2.31
C VAL A 46 -0.40 16.91 0.96
N ILE A 47 0.60 17.61 0.43
CA ILE A 47 0.56 18.13 -0.95
C ILE A 47 1.30 17.14 -1.83
N GLN A 48 0.63 16.63 -2.86
CA GLN A 48 1.18 15.67 -3.80
C GLN A 48 1.07 16.23 -5.22
N SER A 49 2.17 16.18 -5.99
CA SER A 49 2.11 16.49 -7.42
C SER A 49 1.65 15.26 -8.20
N ILE A 50 0.48 15.36 -8.82
CA ILE A 50 -0.19 14.31 -9.59
C ILE A 50 -0.56 14.86 -10.97
N GLU A 51 -0.21 14.17 -12.05
CA GLU A 51 -0.52 14.60 -13.43
C GLU A 51 -0.09 16.05 -13.76
N GLY A 52 0.92 16.56 -13.04
CA GLY A 52 1.44 17.93 -13.20
C GLY A 52 0.72 19.01 -12.37
N GLU A 53 -0.26 18.65 -11.54
CA GLU A 53 -0.97 19.55 -10.63
C GLU A 53 -0.71 19.17 -9.17
N ASP A 54 -0.72 20.16 -8.27
CA ASP A 54 -0.61 19.92 -6.83
C ASP A 54 -1.99 19.64 -6.24
N GLU A 55 -2.15 18.47 -5.62
CA GLU A 55 -3.36 18.03 -4.92
C GLU A 55 -3.13 18.04 -3.40
N GLU A 56 -3.99 18.75 -2.66
CA GLU A 56 -4.09 18.61 -1.20
C GLU A 56 -4.90 17.35 -0.88
N THR A 57 -4.29 16.41 -0.17
CA THR A 57 -4.90 15.11 0.14
C THR A 57 -4.79 14.81 1.63
N GLU A 58 -5.91 14.43 2.25
CA GLU A 58 -5.93 13.89 3.60
C GLU A 58 -5.61 12.39 3.56
N VAL A 59 -4.59 11.98 4.29
CA VAL A 59 -4.12 10.59 4.31
C VAL A 59 -4.16 10.02 5.73
N GLN A 60 -4.49 8.74 5.84
CA GLN A 60 -4.70 8.02 7.09
C GLN A 60 -3.57 7.02 7.34
N LEU A 61 -3.07 7.00 8.58
CA LEU A 61 -2.01 6.12 9.01
C LEU A 61 -2.50 4.66 9.06
N ASN A 62 -1.91 3.84 8.20
CA ASN A 62 -2.13 2.41 8.12
C ASN A 62 -0.89 1.65 8.62
N LYS A 63 -1.10 0.41 9.05
CA LYS A 63 -0.05 -0.48 9.59
C LYS A 63 -0.01 -1.76 8.79
N GLY A 64 1.18 -2.32 8.64
CA GLY A 64 1.33 -3.66 8.11
C GLY A 64 0.66 -4.72 8.99
N LYS A 65 0.34 -5.88 8.42
CA LYS A 65 -0.33 -7.02 9.10
C LYS A 65 0.32 -7.41 10.42
N HIS A 66 1.66 -7.41 10.44
CA HIS A 66 2.45 -7.77 11.60
C HIS A 66 3.00 -6.55 12.36
N SER A 67 2.54 -5.34 11.99
CA SER A 67 2.92 -4.06 12.63
C SER A 67 4.42 -3.73 12.53
N GLU A 68 5.06 -4.13 11.43
CA GLU A 68 6.50 -3.94 11.19
C GLU A 68 6.81 -2.70 10.35
N TYR A 69 5.77 -2.10 9.80
CA TYR A 69 5.84 -0.84 9.08
C TYR A 69 4.53 -0.06 9.26
N VAL A 70 4.62 1.24 9.01
CA VAL A 70 3.48 2.13 8.82
C VAL A 70 3.55 2.81 7.46
N ILE A 71 2.39 3.18 6.92
CA ILE A 71 2.27 3.91 5.65
C ILE A 71 1.01 4.76 5.70
N TYR A 72 1.04 5.96 5.13
CA TYR A 72 -0.15 6.80 5.00
C TYR A 72 -0.86 6.50 3.68
N VAL A 73 -2.17 6.24 3.74
CA VAL A 73 -3.01 5.89 2.59
C VAL A 73 -4.13 6.92 2.46
N ASP A 74 -4.41 7.39 1.24
CA ASP A 74 -5.66 8.10 0.94
C ASP A 74 -6.81 7.07 0.89
N GLU A 75 -7.52 6.90 1.99
CA GLU A 75 -8.60 5.91 2.11
C GLU A 75 -9.85 6.27 1.30
N THR A 76 -9.93 7.48 0.75
CA THR A 76 -11.00 7.85 -0.19
C THR A 76 -10.78 7.23 -1.57
N ARG A 77 -9.54 6.83 -1.89
CA ARG A 77 -9.15 6.27 -3.19
C ARG A 77 -8.61 4.85 -3.11
N TYR A 78 -7.96 4.49 -2.03
CA TYR A 78 -7.32 3.19 -1.86
C TYR A 78 -7.76 2.53 -0.56
N LYS A 79 -7.51 1.23 -0.46
CA LYS A 79 -7.68 0.46 0.77
C LYS A 79 -6.49 -0.46 0.93
N LEU A 80 -5.99 -0.59 2.15
CA LEU A 80 -5.02 -1.61 2.53
C LEU A 80 -5.78 -2.85 3.01
N THR A 81 -5.41 -4.01 2.49
CA THR A 81 -5.95 -5.32 2.89
C THR A 81 -4.82 -6.28 3.23
N HIS A 82 -4.97 -7.00 4.34
CA HIS A 82 -3.99 -8.01 4.77
C HIS A 82 -4.25 -9.33 4.03
N GLY A 83 -3.44 -9.63 3.02
CA GLY A 83 -3.45 -10.91 2.33
C GLY A 83 -2.82 -12.02 3.17
N GLU A 84 -2.75 -13.23 2.60
CA GLU A 84 -2.09 -14.36 3.27
C GLU A 84 -0.57 -14.14 3.31
N GLU A 85 0.03 -13.80 2.17
CA GLU A 85 1.48 -13.65 1.98
C GLU A 85 1.97 -12.20 2.03
N SER A 86 1.12 -11.23 1.67
CA SER A 86 1.47 -9.82 1.57
C SER A 86 0.33 -8.89 1.99
N ASP A 87 0.68 -7.64 2.29
CA ASP A 87 -0.28 -6.55 2.39
C ASP A 87 -0.54 -5.95 1.01
N ILE A 88 -1.81 -5.76 0.64
CA ILE A 88 -2.20 -5.34 -0.70
C ILE A 88 -3.01 -4.04 -0.62
N ILE A 89 -2.52 -3.01 -1.28
CA ILE A 89 -3.19 -1.74 -1.46
C ILE A 89 -3.81 -1.69 -2.87
N THR A 90 -5.11 -1.47 -2.93
CA THR A 90 -5.88 -1.42 -4.20
C THR A 90 -6.82 -0.22 -4.23
N PRO A 91 -7.20 0.28 -5.41
CA PRO A 91 -8.28 1.26 -5.51
C PRO A 91 -9.58 0.78 -4.85
N VAL A 92 -10.34 1.70 -4.25
CA VAL A 92 -11.67 1.41 -3.68
C VAL A 92 -12.72 1.18 -4.77
N TYR A 93 -12.52 1.80 -5.94
CA TYR A 93 -13.33 1.58 -7.13
C TYR A 93 -12.72 0.48 -7.99
N PRO A 94 -13.55 -0.44 -8.53
CA PRO A 94 -13.03 -1.52 -9.37
C PRO A 94 -12.39 -0.94 -10.64
N VAL A 95 -11.21 -1.45 -10.96
CA VAL A 95 -10.59 -1.25 -12.27
C VAL A 95 -11.41 -2.04 -13.31
N PRO A 96 -11.78 -1.46 -14.46
CA PRO A 96 -12.53 -2.19 -15.47
C PRO A 96 -11.76 -3.42 -15.96
N GLU A 97 -12.47 -4.54 -16.21
CA GLU A 97 -11.87 -5.85 -16.52
C GLU A 97 -10.94 -5.85 -17.75
N ASN A 98 -11.06 -4.86 -18.63
CA ASN A 98 -10.23 -4.71 -19.84
C ASN A 98 -8.89 -3.99 -19.59
N TYR A 99 -8.63 -3.54 -18.35
CA TYR A 99 -7.36 -2.94 -17.96
C TYR A 99 -6.58 -3.86 -17.03
N PRO A 100 -5.23 -3.80 -17.05
CA PRO A 100 -4.42 -4.44 -16.04
C PRO A 100 -4.79 -4.00 -14.62
N GLU A 101 -4.49 -4.85 -13.67
CA GLU A 101 -4.65 -4.56 -12.25
C GLU A 101 -3.87 -3.30 -11.84
N VAL A 102 -4.41 -2.59 -10.85
CA VAL A 102 -3.76 -1.47 -10.17
C VAL A 102 -3.60 -1.84 -8.71
N THR A 103 -2.38 -2.15 -8.29
CA THR A 103 -2.07 -2.65 -6.95
C THR A 103 -0.72 -2.16 -6.47
N MET A 104 -0.56 -2.05 -5.15
CA MET A 104 0.74 -2.04 -4.48
C MET A 104 0.75 -3.19 -3.48
N ASP A 105 1.61 -4.17 -3.71
CA ASP A 105 1.88 -5.30 -2.83
C ASP A 105 3.09 -4.97 -1.95
N ILE A 106 3.00 -5.27 -0.65
CA ILE A 106 4.08 -5.14 0.31
C ILE A 106 4.28 -6.50 0.98
N MET A 107 5.35 -7.19 0.59
CA MET A 107 5.71 -8.51 1.10
C MET A 107 6.99 -8.43 1.96
N GLN A 108 6.96 -9.08 3.12
CA GLN A 108 8.17 -9.28 3.91
C GLN A 108 8.84 -10.61 3.55
N VAL A 109 10.15 -10.56 3.30
CA VAL A 109 10.98 -11.74 3.04
C VAL A 109 12.03 -11.86 4.15
N PRO A 110 11.85 -12.76 5.14
CA PRO A 110 12.82 -12.95 6.20
C PRO A 110 14.09 -13.60 5.67
N ASP A 111 15.21 -13.34 6.34
CA ASP A 111 16.50 -14.01 6.13
C ASP A 111 17.12 -13.89 4.72
N GLU A 112 16.63 -12.96 3.89
CA GLU A 112 17.22 -12.62 2.60
C GLU A 112 17.53 -11.12 2.53
N LYS A 113 18.80 -10.78 2.26
CA LYS A 113 19.24 -9.39 2.15
C LYS A 113 18.84 -8.77 0.80
N PRO A 114 18.62 -7.45 0.73
CA PRO A 114 18.12 -6.79 -0.48
C PRO A 114 18.97 -7.06 -1.73
N GLU A 115 20.30 -6.97 -1.60
CA GLU A 115 21.27 -7.19 -2.68
C GLU A 115 21.20 -8.60 -3.30
N GLU A 116 20.83 -9.62 -2.51
CA GLU A 116 20.67 -10.99 -3.01
C GLU A 116 19.26 -11.21 -3.57
N LEU A 117 18.25 -10.68 -2.86
CA LEU A 117 16.85 -10.85 -3.20
C LEU A 117 16.50 -10.12 -4.50
N VAL A 118 17.03 -8.92 -4.73
CA VAL A 118 16.77 -8.12 -5.93
C VAL A 118 17.17 -8.84 -7.21
N VAL A 119 18.25 -9.63 -7.19
CA VAL A 119 18.71 -10.41 -8.34
C VAL A 119 17.73 -11.55 -8.64
N LYS A 120 17.29 -12.29 -7.62
CA LYS A 120 16.33 -13.39 -7.76
C LYS A 120 14.97 -12.86 -8.22
N PHE A 121 14.49 -11.81 -7.58
CA PHE A 121 13.21 -11.19 -7.88
C PHE A 121 13.19 -10.56 -9.27
N GLY A 122 14.27 -9.88 -9.68
CA GLY A 122 14.40 -9.37 -11.04
C GLY A 122 14.41 -10.47 -12.10
N ALA A 123 15.00 -11.64 -11.82
CA ALA A 123 14.95 -12.79 -12.72
C ALA A 123 13.52 -13.36 -12.85
N GLU A 124 12.73 -13.32 -11.78
CA GLU A 124 11.31 -13.69 -11.82
C GLU A 124 10.50 -12.69 -12.65
N LEU A 125 10.63 -11.40 -12.36
CA LEU A 125 9.92 -10.34 -13.08
C LEU A 125 10.21 -10.36 -14.60
N LYS A 126 11.43 -10.72 -15.01
CA LYS A 126 11.81 -10.83 -16.44
C LYS A 126 10.97 -11.83 -17.24
N LYS A 127 10.28 -12.78 -16.57
CA LYS A 127 9.36 -13.71 -17.25
C LYS A 127 8.14 -12.99 -17.82
N ASP A 128 7.62 -12.01 -17.08
CA ASP A 128 6.43 -11.22 -17.46
C ASP A 128 6.80 -9.86 -18.08
N PHE A 129 8.01 -9.37 -17.81
CA PHE A 129 8.55 -8.10 -18.31
C PHE A 129 9.91 -8.34 -18.99
N PRO A 130 9.94 -8.84 -20.25
CA PRO A 130 11.20 -9.15 -20.95
C PRO A 130 12.15 -7.96 -21.11
N GLU A 131 11.60 -6.74 -21.14
CA GLU A 131 12.35 -5.47 -21.20
C GLU A 131 12.53 -4.81 -19.83
N LEU A 132 12.57 -5.60 -18.75
CA LEU A 132 12.91 -5.10 -17.41
C LEU A 132 14.24 -4.34 -17.46
N ARG A 133 14.23 -3.10 -16.99
CA ARG A 133 15.42 -2.26 -16.92
C ARG A 133 16.46 -2.85 -15.96
N ASP A 134 17.70 -2.40 -16.10
CA ASP A 134 18.73 -2.73 -15.12
C ASP A 134 18.33 -2.22 -13.73
N VAL A 135 18.72 -2.99 -12.72
CA VAL A 135 18.48 -2.65 -11.31
C VAL A 135 19.22 -1.35 -10.97
N VAL A 136 18.54 -0.43 -10.29
CA VAL A 136 19.10 0.86 -9.88
C VAL A 136 19.05 0.99 -8.37
N GLU A 137 20.15 1.41 -7.74
CA GLU A 137 20.11 1.84 -6.34
C GLU A 137 19.46 3.22 -6.24
N VAL A 138 18.47 3.35 -5.35
CA VAL A 138 17.71 4.57 -5.16
C VAL A 138 17.62 4.96 -3.69
N THR A 139 17.41 6.25 -3.46
CA THR A 139 17.11 6.81 -2.13
C THR A 139 15.67 7.28 -2.00
N GLU A 140 14.92 7.31 -3.10
CA GLU A 140 13.55 7.83 -3.22
C GLU A 140 12.72 6.87 -4.08
N PRO A 141 11.43 6.66 -3.75
CA PRO A 141 10.72 7.13 -2.56
C PRO A 141 11.15 6.40 -1.27
N VAL A 142 11.88 5.29 -1.41
CA VAL A 142 12.49 4.53 -0.32
C VAL A 142 13.92 4.15 -0.68
N LYS A 143 14.77 3.98 0.33
CA LYS A 143 16.17 3.58 0.12
C LYS A 143 16.29 2.07 -0.14
N GLY A 144 16.85 1.69 -1.29
CA GLY A 144 17.10 0.30 -1.65
C GLY A 144 17.34 0.14 -3.14
N TYR A 145 16.81 -0.92 -3.73
CA TYR A 145 16.93 -1.20 -5.16
C TYR A 145 15.58 -1.06 -5.86
N GLU A 146 15.59 -0.36 -6.98
CA GLU A 146 14.45 -0.20 -7.88
C GLU A 146 14.55 -1.19 -9.06
N LEU A 147 13.41 -1.80 -9.40
CA LEU A 147 13.20 -2.48 -10.67
C LEU A 147 11.99 -1.85 -11.38
N HIS A 148 12.12 -1.64 -12.69
CA HIS A 148 11.04 -1.08 -13.49
C HIS A 148 10.94 -1.79 -14.84
N GLY A 149 9.72 -2.15 -15.24
CA GLY A 149 9.45 -2.84 -16.50
C GLY A 149 8.10 -2.47 -17.09
N ALA A 150 8.01 -2.58 -18.41
CA ALA A 150 6.78 -2.43 -19.17
C ALA A 150 6.55 -3.66 -20.06
N ALA A 151 5.31 -4.14 -20.12
CA ALA A 151 4.88 -5.21 -21.00
C ALA A 151 4.19 -4.63 -22.24
N GLY A 152 4.98 -3.96 -23.08
CA GLY A 152 4.52 -3.25 -24.27
C GLY A 152 4.44 -1.73 -24.10
N ASN A 153 3.85 -1.06 -25.09
CA ASN A 153 3.79 0.40 -25.22
C ASN A 153 2.38 0.94 -25.50
N GLU A 154 1.35 0.11 -25.32
CA GLU A 154 -0.05 0.52 -25.48
C GLU A 154 -0.56 1.17 -24.19
N ALA A 155 -1.64 1.96 -24.27
CA ALA A 155 -2.22 2.62 -23.11
C ALA A 155 -2.52 1.65 -21.96
N ASN A 156 -2.97 0.44 -22.28
CA ASN A 156 -3.26 -0.63 -21.33
C ASN A 156 -2.10 -1.63 -21.13
N SER A 157 -0.88 -1.32 -21.56
CA SER A 157 0.30 -2.15 -21.28
C SER A 157 0.59 -2.17 -19.78
N LYS A 158 0.81 -3.35 -19.21
CA LYS A 158 1.14 -3.52 -17.79
C LYS A 158 2.51 -2.90 -17.50
N ILE A 159 2.60 -2.19 -16.39
CA ILE A 159 3.82 -1.62 -15.81
C ILE A 159 4.06 -2.29 -14.47
N VAL A 160 5.33 -2.56 -14.17
CA VAL A 160 5.80 -2.91 -12.83
C VAL A 160 6.80 -1.87 -12.36
N HIS A 161 6.60 -1.39 -11.13
CA HIS A 161 7.58 -0.59 -10.40
C HIS A 161 7.78 -1.20 -9.03
N ALA A 162 8.94 -1.79 -8.79
CA ALA A 162 9.20 -2.55 -7.58
C ALA A 162 10.43 -2.05 -6.84
N TYR A 163 10.41 -2.20 -5.52
CA TYR A 163 11.48 -1.83 -4.61
C TYR A 163 11.83 -3.00 -3.72
N VAL A 164 13.12 -3.29 -3.60
CA VAL A 164 13.65 -4.24 -2.62
C VAL A 164 14.47 -3.45 -1.61
N ILE A 165 14.00 -3.42 -0.36
CA ILE A 165 14.58 -2.63 0.72
C ILE A 165 14.89 -3.51 1.93
N SER A 166 15.81 -3.09 2.79
CA SER A 166 16.06 -3.79 4.06
C SER A 166 14.83 -3.70 4.96
N ASN A 167 14.54 -4.76 5.72
CA ASN A 167 13.53 -4.71 6.78
C ASN A 167 14.06 -4.21 8.14
N GLY A 168 15.26 -3.60 8.17
CA GLY A 168 15.95 -3.18 9.39
C GLY A 168 16.64 -4.31 10.17
N LYS A 169 16.47 -5.56 9.72
CA LYS A 169 17.06 -6.79 10.31
C LYS A 169 17.82 -7.55 9.22
N ASP A 170 17.89 -8.87 9.31
CA ASP A 170 18.55 -9.75 8.33
C ASP A 170 17.64 -10.12 7.13
N GLY A 171 16.55 -9.39 6.89
CA GLY A 171 15.62 -9.64 5.78
C GLY A 171 15.33 -8.40 4.93
N SER A 172 14.29 -8.52 4.10
CA SER A 172 13.88 -7.49 3.15
C SER A 172 12.38 -7.27 3.13
N PHE A 173 11.96 -6.10 2.66
CA PHE A 173 10.64 -5.90 2.08
C PHE A 173 10.75 -5.86 0.55
N VAL A 174 9.79 -6.48 -0.12
CA VAL A 174 9.55 -6.34 -1.56
C VAL A 174 8.25 -5.57 -1.72
N ILE A 175 8.33 -4.35 -2.24
CA ILE A 175 7.17 -3.49 -2.51
C ILE A 175 6.97 -3.45 -4.01
N THR A 176 5.88 -4.01 -4.52
CA THR A 176 5.62 -4.14 -5.96
C THR A 176 4.38 -3.36 -6.35
N GLN A 177 4.54 -2.38 -7.22
CA GLN A 177 3.45 -1.61 -7.79
C GLN A 177 3.14 -2.13 -9.19
N TYR A 178 1.90 -2.53 -9.42
CA TYR A 178 1.37 -2.81 -10.74
C TYR A 178 0.35 -1.75 -11.12
N TYR A 179 0.43 -1.30 -12.37
CA TYR A 179 -0.53 -0.42 -13.01
C TYR A 179 -0.37 -0.55 -14.52
N PHE A 180 -1.04 0.28 -15.31
CA PHE A 180 -0.90 0.31 -16.76
C PHE A 180 -0.37 1.66 -17.23
N LEU A 181 0.16 1.70 -18.45
CA LEU A 181 0.90 2.86 -18.98
C LEU A 181 0.10 4.18 -18.88
N GLU A 182 -1.17 4.19 -19.27
CA GLU A 182 -2.06 5.36 -19.15
C GLU A 182 -2.33 5.76 -17.69
N ALA A 183 -2.24 4.84 -16.75
CA ALA A 183 -2.41 5.09 -15.32
C ALA A 183 -1.12 5.52 -14.59
N ALA A 184 0.02 5.65 -15.29
CA ALA A 184 1.30 5.96 -14.64
C ALA A 184 1.31 7.33 -13.95
N GLU A 185 0.79 8.36 -14.62
CA GLU A 185 0.79 9.73 -14.07
C GLU A 185 -0.21 9.91 -12.92
N GLY A 186 -1.26 9.10 -12.89
CA GLY A 186 -2.30 9.13 -11.85
C GLY A 186 -2.07 8.13 -10.72
N HIS A 187 -2.12 6.83 -11.00
CA HIS A 187 -1.94 5.76 -10.01
C HIS A 187 -0.46 5.58 -9.64
N GLY A 188 0.45 5.58 -10.62
CA GLY A 188 1.88 5.45 -10.37
C GLY A 188 2.41 6.59 -9.48
N ALA A 189 2.03 7.84 -9.76
CA ALA A 189 2.39 8.98 -8.91
C ALA A 189 1.83 8.87 -7.49
N ARG A 190 0.57 8.47 -7.33
CA ARG A 190 -0.04 8.28 -6.00
C ARG A 190 0.64 7.17 -5.21
N PHE A 191 0.98 6.05 -5.85
CA PHE A 191 1.77 4.98 -5.22
C PHE A 191 3.17 5.43 -4.83
N HIS A 192 3.84 6.22 -5.67
CA HIS A 192 5.13 6.81 -5.34
C HIS A 192 5.04 7.70 -4.08
N HIS A 193 4.06 8.61 -3.99
CA HIS A 193 3.88 9.46 -2.82
C HIS A 193 3.44 8.69 -1.57
N MET A 194 2.62 7.66 -1.73
CA MET A 194 2.26 6.76 -0.64
C MET A 194 3.51 6.08 -0.07
N LEU A 195 4.38 5.59 -0.94
CA LEU A 195 5.61 4.90 -0.57
C LEU A 195 6.65 5.83 0.10
N LYS A 196 6.64 7.14 -0.18
CA LYS A 196 7.46 8.13 0.57
C LYS A 196 7.12 8.21 2.06
N THR A 197 5.96 7.71 2.45
CA THR A 197 5.51 7.70 3.85
C THR A 197 5.74 6.37 4.55
N PHE A 198 6.34 5.41 3.85
CA PHE A 198 6.64 4.09 4.37
C PHE A 198 7.76 4.17 5.40
N GLU A 199 7.45 3.79 6.63
CA GLU A 199 8.40 3.81 7.74
C GLU A 199 8.40 2.44 8.42
N ILE A 200 9.59 1.85 8.58
CA ILE A 200 9.79 0.60 9.31
C ILE A 200 9.73 0.91 10.80
N VAL A 201 8.99 0.10 11.57
CA VAL A 201 8.78 0.29 13.00
C VAL A 201 9.07 -1.01 13.75
N GLU A 202 9.67 -0.90 14.94
CA GLU A 202 10.14 -2.04 15.77
C GLU A 202 9.18 -2.40 16.91
#